data_AF-A0A937ITT0-F1
#
_entry.id   AF-A0A937ITT0-F1
#
_cell.length_a   1.000
_cell.length_b   1.000
_cell.length_c   1.000
_cell.angle_alpha   90.00
_cell.angle_beta   90.00
_cell.angle_gamma   90.00
#
_symmetry.space_group_name_H-M   'P 1'
#
loop_
_entity.id
_entity.type
_entity.pdbx_description
1 polymer ?
#
loop_
_entity_poly.entity_id
_entity_poly.type
_entity_poly.pdbx_seq_one_letter_code
_entity_poly.pdbx_strand_id
1 'polypeptide(L)'
;MDIKKLTKNFGVKITNFDCSQTINNNDLEILKKTIQESHFICFKNQDLNGNTLAKFTKNFGDLEAYPEKDKTKGKIEIFNVSNVSEDGKHLSPNDQRVILQKNNSRWHTDSSYRYHPASFSILFG
;
A
#
# COMPACT_ATOMS: atom_id res chain seq x y z
N MET A 1 -0.46 7.87 -18.97
CA MET A 1 0.30 6.99 -18.06
C MET A 1 1.63 6.66 -18.70
N ASP A 2 2.73 7.09 -18.10
CA ASP A 2 4.09 6.82 -18.59
C ASP A 2 4.81 5.87 -17.64
N ILE A 3 5.38 4.79 -18.18
CA ILE A 3 6.02 3.73 -17.41
C ILE A 3 7.53 3.73 -17.70
N LYS A 4 8.35 3.90 -16.66
CA LYS A 4 9.81 3.85 -16.77
C LYS A 4 10.39 2.83 -15.80
N LYS A 5 11.20 1.90 -16.29
CA LYS A 5 11.94 0.95 -15.44
C LYS A 5 12.85 1.68 -14.44
N LEU A 6 12.85 1.21 -13.19
CA LEU A 6 13.77 1.66 -12.15
C LEU A 6 15.13 0.97 -12.27
N THR A 7 15.09 -0.35 -12.52
CA THR A 7 16.27 -1.17 -12.79
C THR A 7 16.00 -2.11 -13.96
N LYS A 8 16.99 -2.91 -14.36
CA LYS A 8 16.83 -3.87 -15.47
C LYS A 8 15.69 -4.89 -15.21
N ASN A 9 15.61 -5.38 -13.97
CA ASN A 9 14.81 -6.56 -13.59
C ASN A 9 13.81 -6.30 -12.46
N PHE A 10 13.75 -5.08 -11.91
CA PHE A 10 12.89 -4.79 -10.76
C PHE A 10 12.41 -3.33 -10.78
N GLY A 11 11.11 -3.19 -10.56
CA GLY A 11 10.45 -1.93 -10.31
C GLY A 11 10.23 -1.06 -11.54
N VAL A 12 9.08 -0.40 -11.57
CA VAL A 12 8.82 0.72 -12.48
C VAL A 12 8.39 1.95 -11.70
N LYS A 13 8.61 3.11 -12.31
CA LYS A 13 8.05 4.39 -11.92
C LYS A 13 6.93 4.74 -12.90
N ILE A 14 5.79 5.13 -12.38
CA ILE A 14 4.65 5.60 -13.18
C ILE A 14 4.40 7.09 -12.91
N THR A 15 4.34 7.87 -13.99
CA THR A 15 3.95 9.29 -14.01
C THR A 15 2.74 9.50 -14.92
N ASN A 16 2.11 10.67 -14.88
CA ASN A 16 0.95 11.00 -15.71
C ASN A 16 -0.20 9.97 -15.54
N PHE A 17 -0.45 9.60 -14.29
CA PHE A 17 -1.53 8.73 -13.85
C PHE A 17 -1.98 9.19 -12.46
N ASP A 18 -3.29 9.36 -12.26
CA ASP A 18 -3.89 9.82 -11.00
C ASP A 18 -4.71 8.69 -10.37
N CYS A 19 -4.19 8.11 -9.29
CA CYS A 19 -4.84 7.01 -8.56
C CYS A 19 -6.11 7.44 -7.83
N SER A 20 -6.41 8.74 -7.70
CA SER A 20 -7.63 9.22 -7.08
C SER A 20 -8.86 9.08 -7.99
N GLN A 21 -8.63 8.99 -9.31
CA GLN A 21 -9.69 8.90 -10.30
C GLN A 21 -10.20 7.47 -10.48
N THR A 22 -11.36 7.35 -11.15
CA THR A 22 -11.83 6.04 -11.61
C THR A 22 -10.91 5.53 -12.72
N ILE A 23 -10.34 4.34 -12.51
CA ILE A 23 -9.51 3.66 -13.49
C ILE A 23 -10.39 2.99 -14.54
N ASN A 24 -10.02 3.09 -15.82
CA ASN A 24 -10.66 2.31 -16.87
C ASN A 24 -10.04 0.90 -16.94
N ASN A 25 -10.75 -0.05 -17.56
CA ASN A 25 -10.30 -1.45 -17.62
C ASN A 25 -8.95 -1.62 -18.33
N ASN A 26 -8.67 -0.81 -19.37
CA ASN A 26 -7.42 -0.93 -20.11
C ASN A 26 -6.21 -0.55 -19.25
N ASP A 27 -6.30 0.57 -18.52
CA ASP A 27 -5.25 1.00 -17.59
C ASP A 27 -5.07 0.00 -16.45
N LEU A 28 -6.16 -0.56 -15.92
CA LEU A 28 -6.10 -1.58 -14.87
C LEU A 28 -5.34 -2.83 -15.32
N GLU A 29 -5.63 -3.34 -16.51
CA GLU A 29 -4.93 -4.51 -17.05
C GLU A 29 -3.45 -4.21 -17.34
N ILE A 30 -3.13 -2.99 -17.81
CA ILE A 30 -1.74 -2.55 -17.93
C ILE A 30 -1.04 -2.57 -16.57
N LEU A 31 -1.66 -2.03 -15.52
CA LEU A 31 -1.08 -2.01 -14.18
C LEU A 31 -0.87 -3.42 -13.61
N LYS A 32 -1.87 -4.31 -13.74
CA LYS A 32 -1.77 -5.71 -13.32
C LYS A 32 -0.63 -6.45 -14.01
N LYS A 33 -0.53 -6.30 -15.34
CA LYS A 33 0.60 -6.89 -16.09
C LYS A 33 1.94 -6.32 -15.64
N THR A 34 1.99 -4.99 -15.47
CA THR A 34 3.21 -4.29 -15.06
C THR A 34 3.72 -4.75 -13.70
N ILE A 35 2.85 -4.87 -12.69
CA ILE A 35 3.25 -5.34 -11.35
C ILE A 35 3.69 -6.81 -11.37
N GLN A 36 3.07 -7.66 -12.20
CA GLN A 36 3.48 -9.06 -12.36
C GLN A 36 4.86 -9.19 -13.00
N GLU A 37 5.17 -8.36 -14.02
CA GLU A 37 6.46 -8.40 -14.72
C GLU A 37 7.59 -7.67 -13.97
N SER A 38 7.26 -6.62 -13.20
CA SER A 38 8.25 -5.73 -12.60
C SER A 38 8.31 -5.82 -11.07
N HIS A 39 7.41 -6.57 -10.43
CA HIS A 39 7.31 -6.81 -8.97
C HIS A 39 7.04 -5.59 -8.09
N PHE A 40 7.25 -4.37 -8.59
CA PHE A 40 7.07 -3.13 -7.85
C PHE A 40 6.66 -1.97 -8.77
N ILE A 41 5.72 -1.14 -8.31
CA ILE A 41 5.30 0.10 -8.99
C ILE A 41 5.41 1.26 -8.01
N CYS A 42 6.11 2.32 -8.41
CA CYS A 42 6.13 3.60 -7.72
C CYS A 42 5.34 4.64 -8.53
N PHE A 43 4.12 4.92 -8.09
CA PHE A 43 3.32 6.04 -8.60
C PHE A 43 3.89 7.36 -8.04
N LYS A 44 4.11 8.35 -8.90
CA LYS A 44 4.59 9.68 -8.48
C LYS A 44 3.47 10.69 -8.43
N ASN A 45 3.62 11.68 -7.55
CA ASN A 45 2.74 12.85 -7.43
C ASN A 45 1.28 12.47 -7.18
N GLN A 46 1.06 11.57 -6.22
CA GLN A 46 -0.29 11.14 -5.82
C GLN A 46 -0.75 11.98 -4.63
N ASP A 47 -1.98 12.46 -4.68
CA ASP A 47 -2.68 13.08 -3.57
C ASP A 47 -3.90 12.24 -3.23
N LEU A 48 -3.77 11.39 -2.20
CA LEU A 48 -4.79 10.43 -1.80
C LEU A 48 -5.19 10.68 -0.35
N ASN A 49 -6.44 10.35 -0.06
CA ASN A 49 -6.93 10.16 1.30
C ASN A 49 -7.34 8.70 1.50
N GLY A 50 -7.74 8.32 2.71
CA GLY A 50 -8.13 6.93 3.00
C GLY A 50 -9.26 6.40 2.09
N ASN A 51 -10.19 7.26 1.65
CA ASN A 51 -11.25 6.83 0.74
C ASN A 51 -10.72 6.55 -0.66
N THR A 52 -9.91 7.45 -1.23
CA THR A 52 -9.38 7.26 -2.58
C THR A 52 -8.32 6.16 -2.63
N LEU A 53 -7.51 6.00 -1.59
CA LEU A 53 -6.57 4.87 -1.45
C LEU A 53 -7.30 3.52 -1.43
N ALA A 54 -8.33 3.38 -0.59
CA ALA A 54 -9.12 2.15 -0.52
C ALA A 54 -9.83 1.86 -1.85
N LYS A 55 -10.42 2.89 -2.49
CA LYS A 55 -11.07 2.77 -3.80
C LYS A 55 -10.09 2.31 -4.88
N PHE A 56 -8.88 2.88 -4.91
CA PHE A 56 -7.84 2.49 -5.85
C PHE A 56 -7.41 1.04 -5.65
N THR A 57 -7.14 0.66 -4.39
CA THR A 57 -6.68 -0.68 -4.00
C THR A 57 -7.71 -1.75 -4.38
N LYS A 58 -9.00 -1.46 -4.24
CA LYS A 58 -10.08 -2.39 -4.59
C LYS A 58 -10.13 -2.79 -6.07
N ASN A 59 -9.51 -2.03 -6.97
CA ASN A 59 -9.41 -2.43 -8.38
C ASN A 59 -8.51 -3.69 -8.57
N PHE A 60 -7.67 -4.01 -7.59
CA PHE A 60 -6.73 -5.13 -7.64
C PHE A 60 -7.24 -6.38 -6.91
N GLY A 61 -8.40 -6.30 -6.24
CA GLY A 61 -9.01 -7.42 -5.52
C GLY A 61 -9.76 -6.98 -4.27
N ASP A 62 -10.20 -7.96 -3.49
CA ASP A 62 -10.82 -7.72 -2.18
C ASP A 62 -9.77 -7.23 -1.18
N LEU A 63 -10.19 -6.32 -0.31
CA LEU A 63 -9.32 -5.74 0.71
C LEU A 63 -9.25 -6.65 1.93
N GLU A 64 -8.05 -6.87 2.45
CA GLU A 64 -7.85 -7.55 3.72
C GLU A 64 -8.26 -6.62 4.89
N ALA A 65 -9.14 -7.10 5.76
CA ALA A 65 -9.55 -6.38 6.95
C ALA A 65 -8.66 -6.73 8.16
N TYR A 66 -8.29 -5.70 8.93
CA TYR A 66 -7.58 -5.82 10.20
C TYR A 66 -8.56 -5.46 11.35
N PRO A 67 -8.99 -6.45 12.15
CA PRO A 67 -10.01 -6.21 13.17
C PRO A 67 -9.50 -5.36 14.35
N GLU A 68 -8.19 -5.26 14.56
CA GLU A 68 -7.62 -4.46 15.65
C GLU A 68 -7.62 -2.97 15.31
N LYS A 69 -8.54 -2.21 15.93
CA LYS A 69 -8.67 -0.75 15.72
C LYS A 69 -7.37 0.02 15.83
N ASP A 70 -6.54 -0.31 16.82
CA ASP A 70 -5.25 0.37 17.08
C ASP A 70 -4.21 0.17 15.96
N LYS A 71 -4.46 -0.76 15.04
CA LYS A 71 -3.62 -1.05 13.88
C LYS A 71 -4.17 -0.45 12.59
N THR A 72 -5.28 0.29 12.64
CA THR A 72 -5.99 0.79 11.45
C THR A 72 -6.06 2.32 11.44
N LYS A 73 -6.27 2.92 10.25
CA LYS A 73 -6.39 4.39 10.09
C LYS A 73 -7.66 4.75 9.34
N GLY A 74 -8.66 5.22 10.06
CA GLY A 74 -9.97 5.63 9.51
C GLY A 74 -10.85 4.50 8.96
N LYS A 75 -10.26 3.44 8.39
CA LYS A 75 -10.94 2.24 7.85
C LYS A 75 -10.24 0.97 8.30
N ILE A 76 -11.00 -0.11 8.50
CA ILE A 76 -10.46 -1.40 8.95
C ILE A 76 -9.55 -2.07 7.92
N GLU A 77 -9.69 -1.69 6.65
CA GLU A 77 -8.91 -2.18 5.52
C GLU A 77 -7.62 -1.38 5.30
N ILE A 78 -7.39 -0.31 6.07
CA ILE A 78 -6.18 0.51 5.98
C ILE A 78 -5.36 0.26 7.23
N PHE A 79 -4.30 -0.53 7.08
CA PHE A 79 -3.33 -0.76 8.14
C PHE A 79 -2.47 0.50 8.37
N ASN A 80 -2.39 0.94 9.62
CA ASN A 80 -1.67 2.14 10.01
C ASN A 80 -0.20 1.83 10.29
N VAL A 81 0.64 1.84 9.25
CA VAL A 81 2.09 1.70 9.39
C VAL A 81 2.70 3.02 9.87
N SER A 82 2.60 3.33 11.17
CA SER A 82 3.04 4.62 11.72
C SER A 82 3.69 4.51 13.10
N ASN A 83 4.69 5.36 13.37
CA ASN A 83 5.22 5.65 14.70
C ASN A 83 4.75 7.01 15.25
N VAL A 84 3.74 7.60 14.60
CA VAL A 84 3.12 8.89 14.92
C VAL A 84 1.62 8.65 15.20
N SER A 85 1.09 9.30 16.22
CA SER A 85 -0.35 9.28 16.55
C SER A 85 -1.20 10.00 15.49
N GLU A 86 -2.52 9.86 15.57
CA GLU A 86 -3.44 10.61 14.70
C GLU A 86 -3.30 12.13 14.85
N ASP A 87 -2.91 12.61 16.04
CA ASP A 87 -2.64 14.02 16.31
C ASP A 87 -1.24 14.49 15.88
N GLY A 88 -0.47 13.65 15.18
CA GLY A 88 0.83 14.03 14.61
C GLY A 88 1.98 13.99 15.59
N LYS A 89 1.82 13.38 16.78
CA LYS A 89 2.90 13.27 17.77
C LYS A 89 3.65 11.95 17.65
N HIS A 90 4.97 12.01 17.77
CA HIS A 90 5.79 10.81 17.88
C HIS A 90 5.40 10.01 19.12
N LEU A 91 5.16 8.73 18.91
CA LEU A 91 4.84 7.80 19.98
C LEU A 91 6.13 7.42 20.75
N SER A 92 5.96 7.09 22.03
CA SER A 92 7.06 6.62 22.88
C SER A 92 7.69 5.35 22.30
N PRO A 93 9.01 5.14 22.41
CA PRO A 93 9.65 3.87 22.05
C PRO A 93 9.09 2.63 22.78
N ASN A 94 8.44 2.85 23.93
CA ASN A 94 7.78 1.82 24.74
C ASN A 94 6.28 1.66 24.43
N ASP A 95 5.74 2.45 23.49
CA ASP A 95 4.36 2.26 23.02
C ASP A 95 4.24 0.93 22.28
N GLN A 96 3.22 0.14 22.61
CA GLN A 96 3.03 -1.19 22.04
C GLN A 96 2.93 -1.15 20.51
N ARG A 97 2.35 -0.09 19.93
CA ARG A 97 2.28 0.10 18.47
C ARG A 97 3.68 0.24 17.89
N VAL A 98 4.52 1.09 18.48
CA VAL A 98 5.91 1.28 18.04
C VAL A 98 6.72 0.01 18.16
N ILE A 99 6.55 -0.75 19.25
CA ILE A 99 7.22 -2.03 19.46
C ILE A 99 6.85 -3.02 18.36
N LEU A 100 5.56 -3.16 18.04
CA LEU A 100 5.09 -4.06 16.98
C LEU A 100 5.60 -3.63 15.60
N GLN A 101 5.64 -2.32 15.31
CA GLN A 101 6.16 -1.79 14.05
C GLN A 101 7.64 -2.08 13.82
N LYS A 102 8.43 -2.36 14.86
CA LYS A 102 9.83 -2.79 14.70
C LYS A 102 9.95 -4.10 13.91
N ASN A 103 8.91 -4.94 13.88
CA ASN A 103 8.92 -6.15 13.07
C ASN A 103 9.03 -5.85 11.57
N ASN A 104 8.51 -4.71 11.11
CA ASN A 104 8.59 -4.29 9.70
C ASN A 104 10.00 -3.90 9.26
N SER A 105 10.97 -3.81 10.18
CA SER A 105 12.39 -3.61 9.84
C SER A 105 13.07 -4.87 9.29
N ARG A 106 12.42 -6.04 9.39
CA ARG A 106 12.93 -7.31 8.87
C ARG A 106 12.38 -7.56 7.48
N TRP A 107 13.11 -8.31 6.66
CA TRP A 107 12.58 -8.82 5.41
C TRP A 107 11.41 -9.77 5.67
N HIS A 108 10.27 -9.52 5.02
CA HIS A 108 9.08 -10.33 5.13
C HIS A 108 8.19 -10.15 3.88
N THR A 109 7.22 -11.05 3.74
CA THR A 109 6.09 -10.93 2.82
C THR A 109 4.84 -10.70 3.66
N ASP A 110 4.07 -9.66 3.33
CA ASP A 110 2.86 -9.32 4.08
C ASP A 110 1.87 -10.49 4.12
N SER A 111 1.30 -10.71 5.30
CA SER A 111 0.29 -11.75 5.54
C SER A 111 0.71 -13.17 5.14
N SER A 112 2.02 -13.45 5.01
CA SER A 112 2.53 -14.80 4.67
C SER A 112 2.20 -15.88 5.71
N TYR A 113 1.76 -15.47 6.90
CA TYR A 113 1.31 -16.35 7.98
C TYR A 113 -0.16 -16.77 7.86
N ARG A 114 -0.93 -16.19 6.93
CA ARG A 114 -2.34 -16.53 6.69
C ARG A 114 -2.45 -17.65 5.65
N TYR A 115 -3.58 -18.37 5.67
CA TYR A 115 -3.87 -19.41 4.68
C TYR A 115 -3.95 -18.82 3.25
N HIS A 116 -4.55 -17.64 3.11
CA HIS A 116 -4.52 -16.84 1.89
C HIS A 116 -3.64 -15.60 2.14
N PRO A 117 -2.38 -15.59 1.68
CA PRO A 117 -1.50 -14.43 1.85
C PRO A 117 -1.92 -13.27 0.95
N ALA A 118 -1.43 -12.07 1.27
CA ALA A 118 -1.70 -10.88 0.46
C ALA A 118 -1.07 -11.01 -0.93
N SER A 119 -1.82 -10.66 -1.98
CA SER A 119 -1.29 -10.63 -3.36
C SER A 119 -0.57 -9.32 -3.67
N PHE A 120 -1.08 -8.20 -3.15
CA PHE A 120 -0.52 -6.87 -3.33
C PHE A 120 -0.62 -6.07 -2.04
N SER A 121 0.39 -5.25 -1.77
CA SER A 121 0.37 -4.22 -0.72
C SER A 121 0.53 -2.86 -1.38
N ILE A 122 -0.38 -1.92 -1.09
CA ILE A 122 -0.31 -0.54 -1.59
C ILE A 122 -0.04 0.38 -0.42
N LEU A 123 1.16 0.98 -0.42
CA LEU A 123 1.60 1.92 0.60
C LEU A 123 1.51 3.36 0.06
N PHE A 124 0.90 4.24 0.86
CA PHE A 124 0.81 5.67 0.58
C PHE A 124 1.35 6.44 1.79
N GLY A 125 2.18 7.45 1.53
CA GLY A 125 2.86 8.26 2.53
C GLY A 125 3.21 9.64 2.01
#